data_AF-A0AA45XSI1-F1
#
_entry.id   AF-A0AA45XSI1-F1
#
_cell.length_a   1.000
_cell.length_b   1.000
_cell.length_c   1.000
_cell.angle_alpha   90.00
_cell.angle_beta   90.00
_cell.angle_gamma   90.00
#
_symmetry.space_group_name_H-M   'P 1'
#
loop_
_entity.id
_entity.type
_entity.pdbx_description
1 polymer ?
#
loop_
_entity_poly.entity_id
_entity_poly.type
_entity_poly.pdbx_seq_one_letter_code
_entity_poly.pdbx_strand_id
1 'polypeptide(L)'
;MALRITCLCGANAVELHGTPAAQANCHCATCRDFYGVVMLSATAWAAESVTISGAKNARFQHPAKQLSKTFCLNCGDVLFGTNRLGMRVVPNALAARAADGVLDAAFSPTMHLFYRERVIDVADALPKFLDGWDGPLHVSPGHQQLPLDHAALAASSC
;
A
#
# COMPACT_ATOMS: atom_id res chain seq x y z
N MET A 1 11.56 -12.09 -8.91
CA MET A 1 10.56 -12.91 -8.18
C MET A 1 9.18 -12.53 -8.68
N ALA A 2 8.26 -13.48 -8.83
CA ALA A 2 6.88 -13.20 -9.23
C ALA A 2 5.92 -13.79 -8.18
N LEU A 3 4.99 -12.98 -7.67
CA LEU A 3 3.96 -13.42 -6.73
C LEU A 3 2.61 -13.47 -7.46
N ARG A 4 1.95 -14.63 -7.44
CA ARG A 4 0.60 -14.78 -7.97
C ARG A 4 -0.41 -14.83 -6.85
N ILE A 5 -1.45 -14.01 -6.95
CA ILE A 5 -2.47 -13.84 -5.92
C ILE A 5 -3.84 -14.02 -6.56
N THR A 6 -4.76 -14.72 -5.92
CA THR A 6 -6.16 -14.83 -6.38
C THR A 6 -7.10 -14.06 -5.48
N CYS A 7 -8.15 -13.45 -6.06
CA CYS A 7 -9.26 -12.94 -5.25
C CYS A 7 -9.99 -14.06 -4.51
N LEU A 8 -10.88 -13.72 -3.56
CA LEU A 8 -11.48 -14.66 -2.60
C LEU A 8 -12.23 -15.80 -3.28
N CYS A 9 -12.93 -15.49 -4.38
CA CYS A 9 -13.66 -16.48 -5.16
C CYS A 9 -12.82 -17.17 -6.25
N GLY A 10 -11.54 -16.82 -6.40
CA GLY A 10 -10.64 -17.39 -7.42
C GLY A 10 -10.87 -16.92 -8.86
N ALA A 11 -11.89 -16.09 -9.13
CA ALA A 11 -12.28 -15.70 -10.49
C ALA A 11 -11.30 -14.75 -11.20
N ASN A 12 -10.43 -14.07 -10.45
CA ASN A 12 -9.37 -13.22 -10.98
C ASN A 12 -8.06 -13.53 -10.27
N ALA A 13 -6.95 -13.42 -10.99
CA ALA A 13 -5.61 -13.49 -10.42
C ALA A 13 -4.78 -12.25 -10.78
N VAL A 14 -4.00 -11.77 -9.83
CA VAL A 14 -3.05 -10.68 -9.98
C VAL A 14 -1.65 -11.26 -9.90
N GLU A 15 -0.78 -10.90 -10.83
CA GLU A 15 0.64 -11.26 -10.78
C GLU A 15 1.49 -10.01 -10.58
N LEU A 16 2.37 -10.06 -9.58
CA LEU A 16 3.30 -9.00 -9.23
C LEU A 16 4.70 -9.41 -9.65
N HIS A 17 5.40 -8.55 -10.37
CA HIS A 17 6.74 -8.81 -10.89
C HIS A 17 7.76 -7.81 -10.34
N GLY A 18 8.90 -8.31 -9.89
CA GLY A 18 9.99 -7.45 -9.40
C GLY A 18 9.75 -6.99 -7.95
N THR A 19 10.05 -5.73 -7.67
CA THR A 19 9.94 -5.13 -6.33
C THR A 19 9.01 -3.92 -6.34
N PRO A 20 8.25 -3.68 -5.26
CA PRO A 20 7.42 -2.49 -5.17
C PRO A 20 8.27 -1.22 -5.10
N ALA A 21 7.80 -0.15 -5.73
CA ALA A 21 8.39 1.19 -5.62
C ALA A 21 8.11 1.84 -4.26
N ALA A 22 7.06 1.40 -3.55
CA ALA A 22 6.71 1.88 -2.23
C ALA A 22 6.00 0.81 -1.39
N GLN A 23 6.20 0.84 -0.07
CA GLN A 23 5.55 -0.05 0.90
C GLN A 23 5.12 0.80 2.10
N ALA A 24 3.83 1.12 2.23
CA ALA A 24 3.40 2.13 3.19
C ALA A 24 2.03 1.88 3.80
N ASN A 25 1.87 2.40 5.02
CA ASN A 25 0.60 2.58 5.69
C ASN A 25 0.09 3.99 5.44
N CYS A 26 -0.94 4.16 4.61
CA CYS A 26 -1.52 5.47 4.29
C CYS A 26 -2.72 5.77 5.20
N HIS A 27 -2.67 6.92 5.87
CA HIS A 27 -3.67 7.36 6.83
C HIS A 27 -4.64 8.40 6.27
N CYS A 28 -4.52 8.86 5.02
CA CYS A 28 -5.37 9.95 4.53
C CYS A 28 -6.85 9.55 4.42
N ALA A 29 -7.75 10.51 4.62
CA ALA A 29 -9.20 10.31 4.57
C ALA A 29 -9.66 9.75 3.22
N THR A 30 -9.01 10.16 2.14
CA THR A 30 -9.31 9.64 0.78
C THR A 30 -9.05 8.14 0.69
N CYS A 31 -7.93 7.63 1.23
CA CYS A 31 -7.64 6.20 1.22
C CYS A 31 -8.60 5.44 2.14
N ARG A 32 -8.93 5.99 3.31
CA ARG A 32 -9.86 5.35 4.24
C ARG A 32 -11.25 5.16 3.63
N ASP A 33 -11.81 6.24 3.08
CA ASP A 33 -13.12 6.22 2.43
C ASP A 33 -13.13 5.33 1.18
N PHE A 34 -12.15 5.54 0.28
CA PHE A 34 -12.14 4.86 -1.02
C PHE A 34 -11.93 3.34 -0.94
N TYR A 35 -11.15 2.87 0.05
CA TYR A 35 -10.90 1.44 0.26
C TYR A 35 -11.71 0.85 1.42
N GLY A 36 -12.44 1.65 2.19
CA GLY A 36 -13.24 1.19 3.33
C GLY A 36 -12.39 0.65 4.49
N VAL A 37 -11.30 1.33 4.83
CA VAL A 37 -10.31 0.88 5.83
C VAL A 37 -9.94 1.99 6.81
N VAL A 38 -9.46 1.63 8.01
CA VAL A 38 -8.95 2.61 9.00
C VAL A 38 -7.59 3.20 8.60
N MET A 39 -6.79 2.43 7.88
CA MET A 39 -5.63 2.88 7.12
C MET A 39 -5.42 1.91 5.95
N LEU A 40 -4.91 2.40 4.83
CA LEU A 40 -4.56 1.54 3.71
C LEU A 40 -3.12 1.07 3.88
N SER A 41 -2.93 -0.19 4.24
CA SER A 41 -1.63 -0.87 4.14
C SER A 41 -1.48 -1.47 2.75
N ALA A 42 -0.50 -1.01 1.98
CA ALA A 42 -0.36 -1.41 0.59
C ALA A 42 1.07 -1.24 0.07
N THR A 43 1.31 -1.89 -1.07
CA THR A 43 2.49 -1.70 -1.91
C THR A 43 2.14 -0.96 -3.19
N ALA A 44 3.02 -0.10 -3.68
CA ALA A 44 2.87 0.58 -4.97
C ALA A 44 3.88 0.06 -5.99
N TRP A 45 3.43 -0.14 -7.22
CA TRP A 45 4.17 -0.81 -8.29
C TRP A 45 4.07 -0.02 -9.59
N ALA A 46 5.09 -0.12 -10.44
CA ALA A 46 4.98 0.32 -11.84
C ALA A 46 3.81 -0.40 -12.53
N ALA A 47 3.16 0.27 -13.48
CA ALA A 47 1.90 -0.21 -14.04
C ALA A 47 2.04 -1.59 -14.74
N GLU A 48 3.15 -1.77 -15.42
CA GLU A 48 3.58 -2.97 -16.14
C GLU A 48 4.02 -4.11 -15.22
N SER A 49 4.35 -3.81 -13.96
CA SER A 49 4.77 -4.82 -12.97
C SER A 49 3.59 -5.53 -12.30
N VAL A 50 2.36 -5.15 -12.65
CA VAL A 50 1.13 -5.75 -12.11
C VAL A 50 0.23 -6.15 -13.27
N THR A 51 0.08 -7.45 -13.49
CA THR A 51 -0.84 -7.99 -14.49
C THR A 51 -2.05 -8.61 -13.82
N ILE A 52 -3.16 -8.67 -14.55
CA ILE A 52 -4.41 -9.28 -14.09
C ILE A 52 -4.89 -10.27 -15.14
N SER A 53 -5.31 -11.43 -14.69
CA SER A 53 -6.03 -12.43 -15.48
C SER A 53 -7.41 -12.68 -14.88
N GLY A 54 -8.34 -13.12 -15.73
CA GLY A 54 -9.76 -13.24 -15.40
C GLY A 54 -10.58 -12.05 -15.91
N ALA A 55 -11.83 -12.33 -16.27
CA ALA A 55 -12.74 -11.36 -16.89
C ALA A 55 -13.86 -10.87 -15.94
N LYS A 56 -13.78 -11.20 -14.65
CA LYS A 56 -14.81 -10.91 -13.64
C LYS A 56 -14.39 -9.76 -12.74
N ASN A 57 -13.97 -8.66 -13.35
CA ASN A 57 -13.53 -7.45 -12.66
C ASN A 57 -14.10 -6.19 -13.33
N ALA A 58 -14.15 -5.11 -12.55
CA ALA A 58 -14.54 -3.80 -13.02
C ALA A 58 -13.64 -2.72 -12.41
N ARG A 59 -13.62 -1.55 -13.03
CA ARG A 59 -12.89 -0.38 -12.56
C ARG A 59 -13.86 0.70 -12.10
N PHE A 60 -13.59 1.26 -10.93
CA PHE A 60 -14.26 2.46 -10.42
C PHE A 60 -13.26 3.61 -10.34
N GLN A 61 -13.59 4.74 -10.98
CA GLN A 61 -12.83 5.98 -10.92
C GLN A 61 -13.41 6.86 -9.81
N HIS A 62 -12.56 7.35 -8.90
CA HIS A 62 -12.98 8.29 -7.87
C HIS A 62 -13.49 9.58 -8.55
N PRO A 63 -14.67 10.12 -8.16
CA PRO A 63 -15.32 11.22 -8.88
C PRO A 63 -14.52 12.54 -8.85
N ALA A 64 -13.81 12.80 -7.75
CA ALA A 64 -13.07 14.06 -7.56
C ALA A 64 -11.54 13.92 -7.42
N LYS A 65 -10.98 12.72 -7.53
CA LYS A 65 -9.55 12.46 -7.27
C LYS A 65 -8.96 11.66 -8.42
N GLN A 66 -7.67 11.87 -8.68
CA GLN A 66 -6.89 11.06 -9.62
C GLN A 66 -6.55 9.71 -8.97
N LEU A 67 -7.58 8.91 -8.72
CA LEU A 67 -7.52 7.63 -8.03
C LEU A 67 -8.59 6.71 -8.61
N SER A 68 -8.22 5.46 -8.90
CA SER A 68 -9.21 4.43 -9.26
C SER A 68 -8.91 3.11 -8.56
N LYS A 69 -9.88 2.20 -8.54
CA LYS A 69 -9.69 0.82 -8.09
C LYS A 69 -10.28 -0.15 -9.08
N THR A 70 -9.58 -1.25 -9.28
CA THR A 70 -10.06 -2.43 -9.99
C THR A 70 -10.43 -3.47 -8.93
N PHE A 71 -11.63 -4.04 -9.03
CA PHE A 71 -12.16 -4.96 -8.04
C PHE A 71 -12.90 -6.13 -8.70
N CYS A 72 -12.99 -7.26 -7.99
CA CYS A 72 -13.71 -8.43 -8.45
C CYS A 72 -15.23 -8.19 -8.37
N LEU A 73 -15.95 -8.46 -9.46
CA LEU A 73 -17.41 -8.35 -9.51
C LEU A 73 -18.13 -9.43 -8.71
N ASN A 74 -17.47 -10.56 -8.44
CA ASN A 74 -18.09 -11.70 -7.75
C ASN A 74 -17.94 -11.63 -6.23
N CYS A 75 -16.78 -11.18 -5.72
CA CYS A 75 -16.49 -11.17 -4.28
C CYS A 75 -16.14 -9.80 -3.71
N GLY A 76 -16.08 -8.75 -4.54
CA GLY A 76 -15.82 -7.38 -4.07
C GLY A 76 -14.36 -7.06 -3.73
N ASP A 77 -13.46 -8.04 -3.73
CA ASP A 77 -12.03 -7.80 -3.43
C ASP A 77 -11.46 -6.72 -4.35
N VAL A 78 -10.77 -5.75 -3.75
CA VAL A 78 -9.97 -4.79 -4.49
C VAL A 78 -8.68 -5.46 -4.94
N LEU A 79 -8.53 -5.61 -6.26
CA LEU A 79 -7.39 -6.28 -6.90
C LEU A 79 -6.17 -5.35 -6.91
N PHE A 80 -6.39 -4.10 -7.29
CA PHE A 80 -5.42 -3.01 -7.12
C PHE A 80 -6.11 -1.64 -7.27
N GLY A 81 -5.53 -0.64 -6.65
CA GLY A 81 -5.75 0.77 -6.94
C GLY A 81 -4.87 1.29 -8.07
N THR A 82 -5.15 2.49 -8.57
CA THR A 82 -4.22 3.27 -9.40
C THR A 82 -4.23 4.69 -8.91
N ASN A 83 -3.08 5.15 -8.40
CA ASN A 83 -2.94 6.46 -7.78
C ASN A 83 -2.64 7.56 -8.81
N ARG A 84 -2.46 8.80 -8.34
CA ARG A 84 -2.18 9.98 -9.18
C ARG A 84 -0.89 9.90 -9.99
N LEU A 85 0.02 8.98 -9.64
CA LEU A 85 1.29 8.75 -10.33
C LEU A 85 1.20 7.63 -11.36
N GLY A 86 0.01 7.07 -11.59
CA GLY A 86 -0.19 5.94 -12.51
C GLY A 86 0.25 4.58 -11.95
N MET A 87 0.79 4.53 -10.73
CA MET A 87 1.24 3.29 -10.09
C MET A 87 0.06 2.42 -9.66
N ARG A 88 0.22 1.09 -9.77
CA ARG A 88 -0.74 0.15 -9.18
C ARG A 88 -0.50 0.03 -7.69
N VAL A 89 -1.57 0.16 -6.90
CA VAL A 89 -1.52 0.08 -5.44
C VAL A 89 -2.19 -1.22 -5.00
N VAL A 90 -1.41 -2.21 -4.58
CA VAL A 90 -1.92 -3.54 -4.21
C VAL A 90 -2.09 -3.61 -2.70
N PRO A 91 -3.32 -3.84 -2.18
CA PRO A 91 -3.55 -3.97 -0.75
C PRO A 91 -2.74 -5.13 -0.15
N ASN A 92 -2.08 -4.90 0.99
CA ASN A 92 -1.26 -5.94 1.65
C ASN A 92 -2.11 -7.12 2.12
N ALA A 93 -3.38 -6.90 2.48
CA ALA A 93 -4.31 -7.98 2.82
C ALA A 93 -4.57 -8.93 1.63
N LEU A 94 -4.53 -8.42 0.40
CA LEU A 94 -4.62 -9.26 -0.79
C LEU A 94 -3.31 -10.05 -0.97
N ALA A 95 -2.15 -9.38 -0.90
CA ALA A 95 -0.85 -10.03 -1.03
C ALA A 95 -0.61 -11.13 0.02
N ALA A 96 -0.94 -10.86 1.28
CA ALA A 96 -0.82 -11.82 2.38
C ALA A 96 -1.66 -13.09 2.16
N ARG A 97 -2.79 -12.99 1.42
CA ARG A 97 -3.62 -14.16 1.11
C ARG A 97 -2.89 -15.19 0.25
N ALA A 98 -1.92 -14.80 -0.57
CA ALA A 98 -1.13 -15.74 -1.35
C ALA A 98 -0.23 -16.65 -0.48
N ALA A 99 -0.06 -16.31 0.80
CA ALA A 99 0.72 -17.07 1.77
C ALA A 99 -0.07 -17.25 3.08
N ASP A 100 -1.32 -17.73 2.98
CA ASP A 100 -2.18 -18.10 4.12
C ASP A 100 -2.36 -17.00 5.19
N GLY A 101 -2.41 -15.75 4.74
CA GLY A 101 -2.58 -14.58 5.60
C GLY A 101 -1.28 -14.01 6.17
N VAL A 102 -0.13 -14.59 5.83
CA VAL A 102 1.19 -14.08 6.20
C VAL A 102 1.70 -13.16 5.10
N LEU A 103 2.04 -11.92 5.45
CA LEU A 103 2.67 -10.99 4.52
C LEU A 103 4.17 -11.26 4.46
N ASP A 104 4.70 -11.46 3.25
CA ASP A 104 6.15 -11.53 3.04
C ASP A 104 6.83 -10.23 3.50
N ALA A 105 7.98 -10.36 4.16
CA ALA A 105 8.79 -9.23 4.61
C ALA A 105 9.13 -8.26 3.46
N ALA A 106 9.26 -8.75 2.23
CA ALA A 106 9.50 -7.94 1.04
C ALA A 106 8.36 -6.96 0.69
N PHE A 107 7.18 -7.11 1.30
CA PHE A 107 6.01 -6.23 1.12
C PHE A 107 5.59 -5.51 2.39
N SER A 108 6.33 -5.69 3.48
CA SER A 108 6.02 -5.09 4.77
C SER A 108 6.13 -3.56 4.70
N PRO A 109 5.16 -2.80 5.24
CA PRO A 109 5.23 -1.35 5.25
C PRO A 109 6.52 -0.85 5.92
N THR A 110 7.14 0.17 5.34
CA THR A 110 8.36 0.77 5.88
C THR A 110 8.12 2.15 6.49
N MET A 111 6.91 2.70 6.34
CA MET A 111 6.55 4.03 6.82
C MET A 111 5.03 4.22 6.95
N HIS A 112 4.65 5.30 7.63
CA HIS A 112 3.29 5.82 7.67
C HIS A 112 3.24 7.16 6.95
N LEU A 113 2.25 7.32 6.07
CA LEU A 113 2.01 8.53 5.29
C LEU A 113 0.73 9.22 5.72
N PHE A 114 0.70 10.54 5.65
CA PHE A 114 -0.46 11.36 6.02
C PHE A 114 -0.95 11.11 7.46
N TYR A 115 -0.02 10.87 8.38
CA TYR A 115 -0.31 10.43 9.76
C TYR A 115 -1.07 11.48 10.58
N ARG A 116 -1.09 12.74 10.13
CA ARG A 116 -1.94 13.79 10.71
C ARG A 116 -3.43 13.45 10.62
N GLU A 117 -3.84 12.75 9.57
CA GLU A 117 -5.24 12.41 9.30
C GLU A 117 -5.69 11.09 9.97
N ARG A 118 -4.80 10.42 10.71
CA ARG A 118 -5.10 9.11 11.32
C ARG A 118 -6.33 9.16 12.23
N VAL A 119 -7.03 8.03 12.30
CA VAL A 119 -8.17 7.83 13.21
C VAL A 119 -7.85 6.87 14.36
N ILE A 120 -6.67 6.25 14.30
CA ILE A 120 -6.09 5.42 15.36
C ILE A 120 -4.61 5.74 15.46
N ASP A 121 -4.06 5.72 16.68
CA ASP A 121 -2.62 5.74 16.89
C ASP A 121 -2.04 4.35 16.63
N VAL A 122 -0.94 4.29 15.88
CA VAL A 122 -0.18 3.06 15.62
C VAL A 122 1.13 3.09 16.40
N ALA A 123 1.26 2.14 17.33
CA ALA A 123 2.43 1.97 18.17
C ALA A 123 3.44 1.02 17.51
N ASP A 124 4.24 1.55 16.59
CA ASP A 124 5.39 0.86 16.00
C ASP A 124 6.59 1.81 15.83
N ALA A 125 7.74 1.25 15.45
CA ALA A 125 8.98 1.99 15.24
C ALA A 125 9.08 2.65 13.84
N LEU A 126 8.08 2.48 12.97
CA LEU A 126 8.16 3.00 11.60
C LEU A 126 8.07 4.54 11.59
N PRO A 127 8.82 5.21 10.71
CA PRO A 127 8.72 6.65 10.54
C PRO A 127 7.29 7.04 10.14
N LYS A 128 6.78 8.09 10.79
CA LYS A 128 5.42 8.58 10.61
C LYS A 128 5.46 9.97 10.02
N PHE A 129 5.29 10.07 8.71
CA PHE A 129 5.22 11.36 8.02
C PHE A 129 3.83 11.96 8.19
N LEU A 130 3.77 13.19 8.70
CA LEU A 130 2.51 13.90 8.92
C LEU A 130 1.80 14.19 7.60
N ASP A 131 2.57 14.50 6.55
CA ASP A 131 2.08 14.96 5.24
C ASP A 131 2.97 14.35 4.14
N GLY A 132 2.44 13.51 3.24
CA GLY A 132 3.24 12.94 2.13
C GLY A 132 4.43 12.05 2.56
N TRP A 133 5.38 11.80 1.64
CA TRP A 133 6.59 10.95 1.84
C TRP A 133 7.76 11.76 2.42
N ASP A 134 7.81 13.06 2.15
CA ASP A 134 8.90 13.98 2.45
C ASP A 134 8.51 15.06 3.47
N GLY A 135 7.33 14.95 4.08
CA GLY A 135 6.86 15.92 5.06
C GLY A 135 7.49 15.76 6.45
N PRO A 136 7.04 16.59 7.41
CA PRO A 136 7.56 16.54 8.76
C PRO A 136 7.19 15.22 9.45
N LEU A 137 8.09 14.71 10.27
CA LEU A 137 7.83 13.51 11.08
C LEU A 137 6.93 13.84 12.28
N HIS A 138 6.02 12.92 12.57
CA HIS A 138 5.29 12.88 13.83
C HIS A 138 6.24 12.44 14.94
N VAL A 139 6.41 13.31 15.93
CA VAL A 139 7.12 12.98 17.17
C VAL A 139 6.05 12.60 18.19
N SER A 140 6.06 11.34 18.63
CA SER A 140 5.16 10.89 19.69
C SER A 140 5.63 11.46 21.04
N PRO A 141 4.75 12.09 21.84
CA PRO A 141 5.10 12.50 23.20
C PRO A 141 5.41 11.23 24.02
N GLY A 142 6.69 10.95 24.29
CA GLY A 142 7.13 9.80 25.08
C GLY A 142 7.97 8.74 24.35
N HIS A 143 8.27 8.91 23.05
CA HIS A 143 9.32 8.13 22.37
C HIS A 143 10.36 9.11 21.83
N GLN A 144 11.45 9.28 22.58
CA GLN A 144 12.63 9.97 22.10
C GLN A 144 13.18 9.16 20.92
N GLN A 145 12.95 9.62 19.68
CA GLN A 145 13.55 9.03 18.49
C GLN A 145 15.06 9.06 18.66
N LEU A 146 15.69 7.88 18.72
CA LEU A 146 17.12 7.77 18.48
C LEU A 146 17.38 8.33 17.07
N PRO A 147 18.42 9.16 16.89
CA PRO A 147 18.65 9.84 15.62
C PRO A 147 18.81 8.80 14.50
N LEU A 148 18.00 8.95 13.45
CA LEU A 148 18.19 8.21 12.21
C LEU A 148 19.49 8.72 11.59
N ASP A 149 20.50 7.87 11.51
CA ASP A 149 21.74 8.18 10.82
C ASP A 149 21.48 8.21 9.31
N HIS A 150 21.28 9.42 8.79
CA HIS A 150 21.12 9.67 7.36
C HIS A 150 22.36 9.28 6.53
N ALA A 151 23.51 9.01 7.15
CA ALA A 151 24.70 8.54 6.44
C ALA A 151 24.60 7.06 6.00
N ALA A 152 23.80 6.24 6.69
CA ALA A 152 23.69 4.81 6.38
C ALA A 152 22.82 4.51 5.14
N LEU A 153 21.90 5.40 4.78
CA LEU A 153 21.03 5.24 3.60
C LEU A 153 21.69 5.69 2.29
N ALA A 154 22.77 6.49 2.36
CA ALA A 154 23.54 6.91 1.20
C ALA A 154 24.65 5.91 0.79
N ALA A 155 25.00 4.95 1.66
CA ALA A 155 26.07 3.99 1.42
C ALA A 155 25.62 2.69 0.73
N SER A 156 24.31 2.48 0.55
CA SER A 156 23.76 1.28 -0.12
C SER A 156 23.45 1.50 -1.61
N SER A 157 23.83 2.65 -2.15
CA SER A 157 23.89 2.92 -3.59
C SER A 157 25.36 2.89 -4.05
N CYS A 158 25.89 1.69 -4.17
CA CYS A 158 27.03 1.36 -5.04
C CYS A 158 26.75 -0.03 -5.63
#